data_AF-E0QQT1-F1
#
_entry.id   AF-E0QQT1-F1
#
_cell.length_a   1.000
_cell.length_b   1.000
_cell.length_c   1.000
_cell.angle_alpha   90.00
_cell.angle_beta   90.00
_cell.angle_gamma   90.00
#
_symmetry.space_group_name_H-M   'P 1'
#
loop_
_entity.id
_entity.type
_entity.pdbx_description
1 polymer ?
#
loop_
_entity_poly.entity_id
_entity_poly.type
_entity_poly.pdbx_seq_one_letter_code
_entity_poly.pdbx_strand_id
1 'polypeptide(L)'
;MRVKVNRFSKLSLALVAAFSLLATLCLNFTNVPPANAATIDLFTASSPGFEVNTFDHNTTVSVSGSVRNGEWTGGAATTPGQLAPRGTINAQVEGNMGTDCDQNDCPYGAGFGYKAMMQFRFDPANWYEIGILNEGFVTYGPQIVVRGTDKGNMFQTITPLVTMAQQVNNASIVEKMRDGTHLDIDQQHFVRSHRHLIKAQWTRNFIMFVVDNTRIFGKYKFAWPTNGVQVSFQGAGKHPGNAINAKFTNINYTAGGVTGRAVFIPDGKPYASISADMMSNGWGTGFSAYIKFHDGYGSAISGGIQTALTAHETWGRPYLISGRMQDGIFDYDYIQPADYRTHNVRVEWWKDSGWAVIWLDGKPVANMRAHLKGRLYASVEGNAAHNGDVVHAYFDHVEARVGYKETRDCGFFPLWDSVKNYGINTVWDGKGHFEIHGTAQGVPDGKDWDTTLVGAVVMTWQYQPGEKADANAKCMKES
;
A
#
# COMPACT_ATOMS: atom_id res chain seq x y z
N MET A 1 -1.85 70.86 15.65
CA MET A 1 -1.65 70.93 14.19
C MET A 1 -1.58 69.50 13.62
N ARG A 2 -2.71 69.06 13.06
CA ARG A 2 -2.95 68.00 12.04
C ARG A 2 -1.87 66.95 11.68
N VAL A 3 -2.16 65.70 12.05
CA VAL A 3 -2.27 64.46 11.24
C VAL A 3 -1.52 64.35 9.90
N LYS A 4 -0.78 63.24 9.72
CA LYS A 4 -0.89 62.40 8.50
C LYS A 4 -0.57 60.92 8.79
N VAL A 5 -1.60 60.10 8.62
CA VAL A 5 -1.60 58.64 8.53
C VAL A 5 -1.68 58.27 7.05
N ASN A 6 -0.92 57.27 6.59
CA ASN A 6 -1.14 56.53 5.34
C ASN A 6 -0.91 55.04 5.65
N ARG A 7 -1.95 54.22 5.69
CA ARG A 7 -2.60 53.50 4.56
C ARG A 7 -1.72 52.37 4.00
N PHE A 8 -1.89 51.17 4.57
CA PHE A 8 -1.74 49.91 3.84
C PHE A 8 -3.11 49.23 3.70
N SER A 9 -3.24 48.51 2.60
CA SER A 9 -4.43 48.31 1.79
C SER A 9 -5.37 47.20 2.26
N LYS A 10 -6.65 47.55 2.33
CA LYS A 10 -7.80 46.65 2.28
C LYS A 10 -7.85 46.00 0.89
N LEU A 11 -7.46 44.74 0.76
CA LEU A 11 -7.76 43.95 -0.44
C LEU A 11 -7.72 42.43 -0.15
N SER A 12 -8.60 41.96 0.73
CA SER A 12 -8.82 40.51 0.93
C SER A 12 -10.14 40.17 1.65
N LEU A 13 -11.05 41.14 1.80
CA LEU A 13 -12.27 40.99 2.63
C LEU A 13 -13.58 40.90 1.82
N ALA A 14 -13.52 40.51 0.54
CA ALA A 14 -14.68 40.48 -0.35
C ALA A 14 -14.74 39.18 -1.16
N LEU A 15 -14.93 38.03 -0.50
CA LEU A 15 -15.41 36.81 -1.17
C LEU A 15 -16.03 35.73 -0.24
N VAL A 16 -16.42 36.05 1.00
CA VAL A 16 -16.83 35.03 2.01
C VAL A 16 -18.31 35.15 2.44
N ALA A 17 -19.12 35.95 1.73
CA ALA A 17 -20.53 36.15 2.09
C ALA A 17 -21.47 35.66 0.97
N ALA A 18 -21.60 34.34 0.79
CA ALA A 18 -22.78 33.72 0.20
C ALA A 18 -22.77 32.20 0.45
N PHE A 19 -23.91 31.66 0.89
CA PHE A 19 -24.25 30.24 1.04
C PHE A 19 -23.99 29.58 2.41
N SER A 20 -24.79 30.00 3.39
CA SER A 20 -25.28 29.14 4.47
C SER A 20 -26.75 28.82 4.21
N LEU A 21 -27.16 27.55 4.13
CA LEU A 21 -28.51 27.12 4.53
C LEU A 21 -28.68 25.58 4.64
N LEU A 22 -29.05 25.14 5.85
CA LEU A 22 -29.84 23.95 6.25
C LEU A 22 -29.39 22.52 5.85
N ALA A 23 -29.12 21.66 6.83
CA ALA A 23 -30.14 20.78 7.43
C ALA A 23 -29.55 19.80 8.46
N THR A 24 -30.19 19.76 9.62
CA THR A 24 -30.02 18.81 10.72
C THR A 24 -30.87 17.56 10.47
N LEU A 25 -30.39 16.36 10.78
CA LEU A 25 -31.15 15.35 11.53
C LEU A 25 -30.26 14.18 12.00
N CYS A 26 -30.34 13.88 13.28
CA CYS A 26 -29.72 12.74 13.98
C CYS A 26 -30.35 11.39 13.59
N LEU A 27 -29.61 10.28 13.76
CA LEU A 27 -29.95 9.18 14.70
C LEU A 27 -28.95 8.01 14.65
N ASN A 28 -28.49 7.67 15.87
CA ASN A 28 -28.20 6.36 16.47
C ASN A 28 -27.04 5.46 16.02
N PHE A 29 -26.10 5.35 16.95
CA PHE A 29 -25.20 4.23 17.22
C PHE A 29 -25.95 2.89 17.40
N THR A 30 -25.32 1.77 17.02
CA THR A 30 -24.79 0.78 17.98
C THR A 30 -24.11 -0.43 17.31
N ASN A 31 -23.05 -0.89 17.98
CA ASN A 31 -22.42 -2.23 17.95
C ASN A 31 -21.46 -2.57 16.80
N VAL A 32 -20.15 -2.42 17.07
CA VAL A 32 -19.07 -3.14 16.36
C VAL A 32 -18.55 -4.26 17.28
N PRO A 33 -18.52 -5.52 16.81
CA PRO A 33 -18.08 -6.68 17.58
C PRO A 33 -16.53 -6.70 17.75
N PRO A 34 -15.99 -7.53 18.66
CA PRO A 34 -14.56 -7.59 18.92
C PRO A 34 -13.76 -8.12 17.73
N ALA A 35 -12.47 -7.77 17.72
CA ALA A 35 -11.49 -8.02 16.68
C ALA A 35 -11.46 -9.49 16.21
N ASN A 36 -11.85 -9.71 14.95
CA ASN A 36 -11.56 -10.92 14.21
C ASN A 36 -10.61 -10.59 13.06
N ALA A 37 -9.84 -11.59 12.62
CA ALA A 37 -9.04 -11.55 11.40
C ALA A 37 -9.81 -10.86 10.26
N ALA A 38 -9.13 -10.11 9.39
CA ALA A 38 -9.78 -9.47 8.25
C ALA A 38 -10.47 -10.54 7.39
N THR A 39 -11.78 -10.66 7.53
CA THR A 39 -12.62 -11.56 6.75
C THR A 39 -12.64 -11.03 5.32
N ILE A 40 -12.34 -11.88 4.34
CA ILE A 40 -12.39 -11.51 2.93
C ILE A 40 -13.83 -11.66 2.45
N ASP A 41 -14.57 -10.55 2.35
CA ASP A 41 -15.93 -10.58 1.78
C ASP A 41 -15.86 -10.51 0.24
N LEU A 42 -15.96 -11.66 -0.44
CA LEU A 42 -15.94 -11.70 -1.90
C LEU A 42 -17.34 -11.51 -2.49
N PHE A 43 -17.47 -10.60 -3.47
CA PHE A 43 -18.68 -10.46 -4.27
C PHE A 43 -18.65 -11.42 -5.47
N THR A 44 -19.75 -12.12 -5.70
CA THR A 44 -19.92 -13.08 -6.78
C THR A 44 -20.64 -12.46 -7.97
N ALA A 45 -20.07 -12.59 -9.16
CA ALA A 45 -20.78 -12.34 -10.42
C ALA A 45 -20.56 -13.55 -11.34
N SER A 46 -21.63 -14.23 -11.72
CA SER A 46 -21.58 -15.35 -12.66
C SER A 46 -22.43 -15.10 -13.90
N SER A 47 -22.01 -15.68 -15.01
CA SER A 47 -22.79 -15.78 -16.25
C SER A 47 -23.66 -17.05 -16.23
N PRO A 48 -24.69 -17.16 -17.08
CA PRO A 48 -25.55 -18.33 -17.12
C PRO A 48 -24.74 -19.61 -17.34
N GLY A 49 -24.75 -20.52 -16.35
CA GLY A 49 -24.03 -21.80 -16.42
C GLY A 49 -22.73 -21.89 -15.60
N PHE A 50 -22.38 -20.85 -14.83
CA PHE A 50 -21.27 -20.88 -13.87
C PHE A 50 -21.74 -20.59 -12.44
N GLU A 51 -21.16 -21.29 -11.47
CA GLU A 51 -21.38 -21.11 -10.04
C GLU A 51 -20.07 -20.65 -9.40
N VAL A 52 -20.18 -19.63 -8.54
CA VAL A 52 -19.08 -19.10 -7.74
C VAL A 52 -19.47 -19.23 -6.28
N ASN A 53 -18.81 -20.14 -5.56
CA ASN A 53 -19.11 -20.38 -4.15
C ASN A 53 -17.96 -19.87 -3.27
N THR A 54 -18.31 -19.02 -2.31
CA THR A 54 -17.40 -18.44 -1.32
C THR A 54 -17.74 -19.02 0.06
N PHE A 55 -16.77 -19.65 0.74
CA PHE A 55 -16.95 -20.21 2.09
C PHE A 55 -15.98 -19.59 3.10
N ASP A 56 -16.45 -19.44 4.34
CA ASP A 56 -15.84 -18.64 5.40
C ASP A 56 -14.56 -19.23 6.03
N HIS A 57 -13.68 -18.31 6.47
CA HIS A 57 -12.46 -18.45 7.30
C HIS A 57 -11.40 -19.47 6.79
N ASN A 58 -10.44 -18.97 6.00
CA ASN A 58 -9.63 -19.65 4.96
C ASN A 58 -10.33 -19.66 3.61
N THR A 59 -10.55 -18.46 3.09
CA THR A 59 -11.39 -18.15 1.93
C THR A 59 -11.13 -19.15 0.81
N THR A 60 -12.17 -19.92 0.53
CA THR A 60 -12.21 -20.83 -0.60
C THR A 60 -13.10 -20.20 -1.64
N VAL A 61 -12.60 -20.11 -2.88
CA VAL A 61 -13.40 -19.74 -4.06
C VAL A 61 -13.43 -20.92 -5.00
N SER A 62 -14.60 -21.51 -5.17
CA SER A 62 -14.81 -22.52 -6.22
C SER A 62 -15.42 -21.83 -7.43
N VAL A 63 -14.86 -22.08 -8.62
CA VAL A 63 -15.47 -21.69 -9.89
C VAL A 63 -15.69 -22.94 -10.73
N SER A 64 -16.95 -23.26 -10.97
CA SER A 64 -17.38 -24.40 -11.78
C SER A 64 -18.42 -23.97 -12.80
N GLY A 65 -18.44 -24.61 -13.97
CA GLY A 65 -19.47 -24.32 -14.97
C GLY A 65 -19.16 -24.85 -16.36
N SER A 66 -20.16 -24.72 -17.24
CA SER A 66 -20.11 -25.16 -18.64
C SER A 66 -20.50 -24.02 -19.59
N VAL A 67 -19.80 -23.91 -20.73
CA VAL A 67 -20.06 -22.87 -21.73
C VAL A 67 -21.10 -23.34 -22.74
N ARG A 68 -22.02 -22.43 -23.12
CA ARG A 68 -23.01 -22.69 -24.18
C ARG A 68 -22.77 -21.95 -25.50
N ASN A 69 -22.06 -20.81 -25.52
CA ASN A 69 -22.11 -19.88 -26.68
C ASN A 69 -20.75 -19.42 -27.27
N GLY A 70 -19.65 -20.19 -27.15
CA GLY A 70 -18.45 -19.98 -27.97
C GLY A 70 -17.57 -18.75 -27.69
N GLU A 71 -17.84 -18.01 -26.63
CA GLU A 71 -16.96 -16.98 -26.07
C GLU A 71 -16.41 -17.42 -24.71
N TRP A 72 -15.38 -16.74 -24.20
CA TRP A 72 -14.88 -16.93 -22.83
C TRP A 72 -15.92 -16.47 -21.80
N THR A 73 -16.94 -17.30 -21.55
CA THR A 73 -17.96 -17.05 -20.53
C THR A 73 -17.54 -17.74 -19.24
N GLY A 74 -17.66 -17.04 -18.12
CA GLY A 74 -17.17 -17.51 -16.83
C GLY A 74 -17.79 -16.78 -15.65
N GLY A 75 -17.41 -17.24 -14.45
CA GLY A 75 -17.73 -16.58 -13.18
C GLY A 75 -16.50 -15.91 -12.58
N ALA A 76 -16.73 -14.88 -11.77
CA ALA A 76 -15.70 -14.24 -10.98
C ALA A 76 -16.14 -14.00 -9.53
N ALA A 77 -15.23 -14.21 -8.59
CA ALA A 77 -15.32 -13.69 -7.22
C ALA A 77 -14.34 -12.53 -7.08
N THR A 78 -14.77 -11.39 -6.55
CA THR A 78 -13.92 -10.18 -6.47
C THR A 78 -13.89 -9.61 -5.07
N THR A 79 -12.74 -9.08 -4.65
CA THR A 79 -12.58 -8.38 -3.38
C THR A 79 -13.54 -7.17 -3.27
N PRO A 80 -14.01 -6.85 -2.06
CA PRO A 80 -14.90 -5.72 -1.82
C PRO A 80 -14.06 -4.44 -1.86
N GLY A 81 -13.83 -3.91 -3.06
CA GLY A 81 -13.00 -2.73 -3.29
C GLY A 81 -11.52 -3.03 -3.61
N GLN A 82 -10.72 -1.97 -3.62
CA GLN A 82 -9.27 -2.03 -3.86
C GLN A 82 -8.54 -2.35 -2.56
N LEU A 83 -7.69 -3.39 -2.59
CA LEU A 83 -6.70 -3.66 -1.57
C LEU A 83 -5.62 -2.58 -1.56
N ALA A 84 -4.89 -2.46 -0.46
CA ALA A 84 -3.79 -1.51 -0.30
C ALA A 84 -2.79 -1.53 -1.48
N PRO A 85 -2.13 -0.41 -1.80
CA PRO A 85 -1.19 -0.30 -2.93
C PRO A 85 0.10 -1.12 -2.74
N ARG A 86 0.26 -1.78 -1.60
CA ARG A 86 1.29 -2.78 -1.32
C ARG A 86 0.68 -3.96 -0.59
N GLY A 87 1.09 -5.16 -0.97
CA GLY A 87 0.64 -6.34 -0.27
C GLY A 87 1.16 -7.62 -0.88
N THR A 88 0.80 -8.71 -0.21
CA THR A 88 0.97 -10.05 -0.75
C THR A 88 -0.36 -10.78 -0.72
N ILE A 89 -0.56 -11.69 -1.66
CA ILE A 89 -1.63 -12.69 -1.60
C ILE A 89 -1.04 -14.04 -1.93
N ASN A 90 -1.39 -15.04 -1.13
CA ASN A 90 -1.13 -16.43 -1.42
C ASN A 90 -2.48 -17.07 -1.74
N ALA A 91 -2.53 -17.86 -2.80
CA ALA A 91 -3.68 -18.70 -3.09
C ALA A 91 -3.18 -20.02 -3.68
N GLN A 92 -3.86 -21.10 -3.37
CA GLN A 92 -3.60 -22.41 -3.91
C GLN A 92 -4.66 -22.72 -4.95
N VAL A 93 -4.28 -22.86 -6.22
CA VAL A 93 -5.21 -23.22 -7.30
C VAL A 93 -5.21 -24.73 -7.44
N GLU A 94 -6.35 -25.33 -7.16
CA GLU A 94 -6.59 -26.76 -7.15
C GLU A 94 -7.56 -27.15 -8.25
N GLY A 95 -7.28 -28.27 -8.88
CA GLY A 95 -8.25 -28.98 -9.66
C GLY A 95 -9.26 -29.66 -8.74
N ASN A 96 -10.54 -29.37 -8.88
CA ASN A 96 -11.57 -30.00 -8.05
C ASN A 96 -12.08 -31.24 -8.77
N MET A 97 -11.65 -32.42 -8.32
CA MET A 97 -12.17 -33.70 -8.81
C MET A 97 -13.53 -33.93 -8.14
N GLY A 98 -14.60 -33.44 -8.77
CA GLY A 98 -15.96 -33.63 -8.28
C GLY A 98 -16.40 -35.10 -8.40
N THR A 99 -17.51 -35.44 -7.75
CA THR A 99 -18.16 -36.77 -7.86
C THR A 99 -18.79 -37.04 -9.23
N ASP A 100 -19.00 -36.02 -10.06
CA ASP A 100 -19.50 -36.16 -11.44
C ASP A 100 -18.39 -36.39 -12.47
N CYS A 101 -17.18 -36.72 -12.02
CA CYS A 101 -16.03 -37.07 -12.86
C CYS A 101 -16.07 -38.52 -13.37
N ASP A 102 -17.20 -39.21 -13.27
CA ASP A 102 -17.34 -40.64 -13.56
C ASP A 102 -17.18 -41.03 -15.04
N GLN A 103 -16.85 -40.11 -15.96
CA GLN A 103 -16.65 -40.43 -17.39
C GLN A 103 -15.61 -39.55 -18.14
N ASN A 104 -14.38 -39.39 -17.63
CA ASN A 104 -13.17 -38.80 -18.27
C ASN A 104 -12.61 -37.54 -17.57
N ASP A 105 -11.80 -37.80 -16.54
CA ASP A 105 -11.16 -36.87 -15.61
C ASP A 105 -10.32 -35.76 -16.26
N CYS A 106 -10.56 -34.51 -15.84
CA CYS A 106 -9.60 -33.43 -16.05
C CYS A 106 -9.43 -32.59 -14.78
N PRO A 107 -8.17 -32.41 -14.29
CA PRO A 107 -7.86 -31.73 -13.04
C PRO A 107 -8.58 -30.38 -12.90
N TYR A 108 -8.47 -29.51 -13.90
CA TYR A 108 -8.94 -28.13 -13.82
C TYR A 108 -10.19 -27.85 -14.66
N GLY A 109 -10.66 -28.80 -15.47
CA GLY A 109 -11.75 -28.60 -16.44
C GLY A 109 -11.61 -29.45 -17.71
N ALA A 110 -12.71 -29.69 -18.42
CA ALA A 110 -12.76 -30.54 -19.62
C ALA A 110 -12.83 -29.71 -20.93
N GLY A 111 -12.40 -30.31 -22.04
CA GLY A 111 -12.48 -29.74 -23.39
C GLY A 111 -11.21 -29.00 -23.86
N PHE A 112 -11.33 -28.25 -24.96
CA PHE A 112 -10.18 -27.69 -25.71
C PHE A 112 -9.84 -26.23 -25.36
N GLY A 113 -10.33 -25.74 -24.23
CA GLY A 113 -10.21 -24.32 -23.89
C GLY A 113 -10.81 -23.97 -22.53
N TYR A 114 -10.00 -23.88 -21.49
CA TYR A 114 -10.45 -23.46 -20.16
C TYR A 114 -9.37 -22.64 -19.44
N LYS A 115 -9.78 -21.83 -18.47
CA LYS A 115 -8.86 -21.02 -17.66
C LYS A 115 -9.34 -20.92 -16.21
N ALA A 116 -8.39 -20.91 -15.28
CA ALA A 116 -8.58 -20.57 -13.88
C ALA A 116 -7.52 -19.53 -13.49
N MET A 117 -7.91 -18.27 -13.33
CA MET A 117 -7.00 -17.12 -13.21
C MET A 117 -7.27 -16.30 -11.96
N MET A 118 -6.21 -15.80 -11.33
CA MET A 118 -6.25 -14.66 -10.41
C MET A 118 -5.94 -13.40 -11.20
N GLN A 119 -6.87 -12.45 -11.24
CA GLN A 119 -6.70 -11.13 -11.82
C GLN A 119 -6.38 -10.09 -10.74
N PHE A 120 -5.43 -9.23 -11.04
CA PHE A 120 -4.97 -8.09 -10.25
C PHE A 120 -5.20 -6.85 -11.08
N ARG A 121 -6.26 -6.10 -10.78
CA ARG A 121 -6.62 -4.88 -11.49
C ARG A 121 -6.26 -3.67 -10.62
N PHE A 122 -5.32 -2.89 -11.09
CA PHE A 122 -4.91 -1.65 -10.43
C PHE A 122 -5.70 -0.45 -10.97
N ASP A 123 -5.90 -0.43 -12.29
CA ASP A 123 -6.77 0.50 -13.01
C ASP A 123 -7.16 -0.13 -14.38
N PRO A 124 -7.97 0.52 -15.24
CA PRO A 124 -8.35 -0.04 -16.54
C PRO A 124 -7.17 -0.33 -17.49
N ALA A 125 -6.05 0.37 -17.36
CA ALA A 125 -4.85 0.22 -18.19
C ALA A 125 -3.77 -0.68 -17.56
N ASN A 126 -3.75 -0.84 -16.24
CA ASN A 126 -2.79 -1.63 -15.48
C ASN A 126 -3.49 -2.83 -14.83
N TRP A 127 -3.42 -3.98 -15.50
CA TRP A 127 -3.97 -5.24 -15.00
C TRP A 127 -3.03 -6.40 -15.28
N TYR A 128 -3.09 -7.41 -14.42
CA TYR A 128 -2.30 -8.63 -14.53
C TYR A 128 -3.15 -9.83 -14.15
N GLU A 129 -2.89 -10.95 -14.79
CA GLU A 129 -3.53 -12.21 -14.50
C GLU A 129 -2.45 -13.30 -14.38
N ILE A 130 -2.62 -14.17 -13.40
CA ILE A 130 -1.83 -15.39 -13.28
C ILE A 130 -2.73 -16.58 -12.99
N GLY A 131 -2.45 -17.72 -13.59
CA GLY A 131 -3.17 -18.94 -13.26
C GLY A 131 -2.93 -20.05 -14.26
N ILE A 132 -3.92 -20.92 -14.37
CA ILE A 132 -3.91 -22.07 -15.26
C ILE A 132 -4.67 -21.72 -16.53
N LEU A 133 -4.06 -21.97 -17.68
CA LEU A 133 -4.66 -21.83 -19.00
C LEU A 133 -4.47 -23.11 -19.80
N ASN A 134 -5.53 -23.56 -20.45
CA ASN A 134 -5.49 -24.55 -21.50
C ASN A 134 -6.13 -23.93 -22.75
N GLU A 135 -5.36 -23.73 -23.82
CA GLU A 135 -5.81 -23.20 -25.11
C GLU A 135 -5.43 -24.16 -26.24
N GLY A 136 -6.23 -25.21 -26.46
CA GLY A 136 -6.07 -26.11 -27.60
C GLY A 136 -6.40 -27.58 -27.34
N PHE A 137 -6.13 -28.41 -28.36
CA PHE A 137 -6.09 -29.87 -28.22
C PHE A 137 -5.05 -30.23 -27.16
N VAL A 138 -5.39 -31.20 -26.30
CA VAL A 138 -4.76 -31.62 -25.03
C VAL A 138 -3.26 -31.96 -25.11
N THR A 139 -2.62 -31.77 -26.27
CA THR A 139 -1.26 -32.19 -26.60
C THR A 139 -0.19 -31.66 -25.65
N TYR A 140 -0.39 -30.47 -25.06
CA TYR A 140 0.61 -29.82 -24.20
C TYR A 140 0.21 -29.72 -22.72
N GLY A 141 -1.00 -30.16 -22.36
CA GLY A 141 -1.53 -30.02 -21.00
C GLY A 141 -1.75 -28.56 -20.56
N PRO A 142 -2.30 -28.36 -19.36
CA PRO A 142 -2.46 -27.02 -18.79
C PRO A 142 -1.11 -26.31 -18.61
N GLN A 143 -1.11 -24.99 -18.73
CA GLN A 143 0.08 -24.15 -18.60
C GLN A 143 -0.13 -23.12 -17.48
N ILE A 144 0.95 -22.77 -16.79
CA ILE A 144 0.96 -21.55 -15.98
C ILE A 144 1.14 -20.39 -16.94
N VAL A 145 0.23 -19.43 -16.89
CA VAL A 145 0.27 -18.24 -17.74
C VAL A 145 0.24 -17.00 -16.86
N VAL A 146 1.11 -16.06 -17.20
CA VAL A 146 1.03 -14.67 -16.74
C VAL A 146 0.73 -13.80 -17.95
N ARG A 147 -0.31 -12.98 -17.86
CA ARG A 147 -0.64 -12.00 -18.90
C ARG A 147 -1.07 -10.69 -18.27
N GLY A 148 -0.93 -9.59 -18.98
CA GLY A 148 -1.28 -8.28 -18.44
C GLY A 148 -0.70 -7.16 -19.28
N THR A 149 -0.53 -5.99 -18.66
CA THR A 149 0.06 -4.81 -19.29
C THR A 149 1.39 -4.43 -18.62
N ASP A 150 2.49 -4.32 -19.37
CA ASP A 150 3.77 -3.78 -18.87
C ASP A 150 3.98 -2.40 -19.50
N LYS A 151 3.93 -1.35 -18.66
CA LYS A 151 3.92 0.05 -19.11
C LYS A 151 2.86 0.33 -20.20
N GLY A 152 1.70 -0.29 -20.08
CA GLY A 152 0.58 -0.17 -21.03
C GLY A 152 0.64 -1.10 -22.25
N ASN A 153 1.71 -1.87 -22.45
CA ASN A 153 1.79 -2.85 -23.54
C ASN A 153 1.33 -4.23 -23.08
N MET A 154 0.43 -4.86 -23.83
CA MET A 154 0.01 -6.22 -23.52
C MET A 154 1.18 -7.21 -23.63
N PHE A 155 1.28 -8.14 -22.70
CA PHE A 155 2.23 -9.25 -22.76
C PHE A 155 1.59 -10.55 -22.28
N GLN A 156 2.22 -11.66 -22.68
CA GLN A 156 1.92 -13.00 -22.18
C GLN A 156 3.22 -13.78 -22.00
N THR A 157 3.36 -14.45 -20.86
CA THR A 157 4.45 -15.36 -20.55
C THR A 157 3.85 -16.71 -20.16
N ILE A 158 4.37 -17.78 -20.75
CA ILE A 158 3.84 -19.13 -20.60
C ILE A 158 4.93 -20.03 -20.03
N THR A 159 4.58 -20.90 -19.09
CA THR A 159 5.45 -21.99 -18.63
C THR A 159 4.67 -23.29 -18.62
N PRO A 160 5.12 -24.32 -19.37
CA PRO A 160 4.48 -25.63 -19.35
C PRO A 160 4.48 -26.25 -17.94
N LEU A 161 3.38 -26.92 -17.56
CA LEU A 161 3.33 -27.70 -16.32
C LEU A 161 3.92 -29.11 -16.48
N VAL A 162 4.08 -29.56 -17.73
CA VAL A 162 4.59 -30.88 -18.08
C VAL A 162 5.97 -30.75 -18.72
N THR A 163 6.84 -31.71 -18.43
CA THR A 163 8.15 -31.85 -19.07
C THR A 163 7.99 -32.16 -20.57
N MET A 164 9.03 -31.92 -21.38
CA MET A 164 9.03 -32.27 -22.80
C MET A 164 8.75 -33.77 -23.04
N ALA A 165 9.30 -34.65 -22.19
CA ALA A 165 9.04 -36.08 -22.27
C ALA A 165 7.55 -36.42 -22.02
N GLN A 166 6.91 -35.73 -21.07
CA GLN A 166 5.47 -35.85 -20.85
C GLN A 166 4.66 -35.28 -22.02
N GLN A 167 5.09 -34.17 -22.64
CA GLN A 167 4.43 -33.63 -23.84
C GLN A 167 4.43 -34.62 -25.01
N VAL A 168 5.56 -35.30 -25.24
CA VAL A 168 5.66 -36.33 -26.29
C VAL A 168 4.72 -37.51 -26.01
N ASN A 169 4.67 -37.97 -24.76
CA ASN A 169 3.74 -39.04 -24.37
C ASN A 169 2.28 -38.60 -24.55
N ASN A 170 1.97 -37.35 -24.18
CA ASN A 170 0.63 -36.76 -24.34
C ASN A 170 0.20 -36.65 -25.80
N ALA A 171 1.13 -36.35 -26.71
CA ALA A 171 0.84 -36.31 -28.15
C ALA A 171 0.34 -37.66 -28.67
N SER A 172 0.97 -38.76 -28.26
CA SER A 172 0.55 -40.12 -28.65
C SER A 172 -0.82 -40.52 -28.10
N ILE A 173 -1.20 -39.96 -26.94
CA ILE A 173 -2.51 -40.17 -26.32
C ILE A 173 -3.59 -39.37 -27.07
N VAL A 174 -3.28 -38.15 -27.50
CA VAL A 174 -4.18 -37.32 -28.31
C VAL A 174 -4.50 -37.96 -29.66
N GLU A 175 -3.51 -38.58 -30.30
CA GLU A 175 -3.73 -39.36 -31.53
C GLU A 175 -4.68 -40.54 -31.28
N LYS A 176 -4.44 -41.32 -30.22
CA LYS A 176 -5.35 -42.40 -29.80
C LYS A 176 -6.79 -41.90 -29.57
N MET A 177 -6.98 -40.74 -28.93
CA MET A 177 -8.31 -40.14 -28.74
C MET A 177 -8.97 -39.73 -30.05
N ARG A 178 -8.20 -39.15 -30.99
CA ARG A 178 -8.71 -38.78 -32.32
C ARG A 178 -9.18 -39.99 -33.11
N ASP A 179 -8.50 -41.11 -32.92
CA ASP A 179 -8.81 -42.37 -33.59
C ASP A 179 -9.91 -43.17 -32.88
N GLY A 180 -10.54 -42.61 -31.83
CA GLY A 180 -11.61 -43.27 -31.07
C GLY A 180 -11.12 -44.45 -30.23
N THR A 181 -9.82 -44.55 -29.97
CA THR A 181 -9.22 -45.63 -29.17
C THR A 181 -9.49 -45.39 -27.69
N HIS A 182 -10.02 -46.40 -27.00
CA HIS A 182 -10.22 -46.33 -25.55
C HIS A 182 -8.85 -46.27 -24.84
N LEU A 183 -8.66 -45.26 -24.01
CA LEU A 183 -7.46 -45.11 -23.21
C LEU A 183 -7.63 -45.81 -21.86
N ASP A 184 -6.56 -46.43 -21.37
CA ASP A 184 -6.49 -46.92 -19.99
C ASP A 184 -6.37 -45.74 -19.02
N ILE A 185 -7.06 -45.78 -17.89
CA ILE A 185 -7.04 -44.73 -16.85
C ILE A 185 -5.62 -44.49 -16.33
N ASP A 186 -4.77 -45.52 -16.34
CA ASP A 186 -3.36 -45.40 -15.96
C ASP A 186 -2.48 -44.76 -17.06
N GLN A 187 -2.98 -44.66 -18.29
CA GLN A 187 -2.36 -43.86 -19.35
C GLN A 187 -2.84 -42.40 -19.31
N GLN A 188 -3.90 -42.09 -18.55
CA GLN A 188 -4.48 -40.75 -18.39
C GLN A 188 -3.94 -39.98 -17.18
N HIS A 189 -2.86 -40.41 -16.52
CA HIS A 189 -2.24 -39.69 -15.39
C HIS A 189 -1.58 -38.36 -15.82
N PHE A 190 -2.39 -37.38 -16.22
CA PHE A 190 -1.99 -36.03 -16.53
C PHE A 190 -1.84 -35.22 -15.23
N VAL A 191 -0.63 -34.70 -15.01
CA VAL A 191 -0.27 -33.75 -13.95
C VAL A 191 -0.54 -34.27 -12.52
N ARG A 192 0.40 -35.05 -11.97
CA ARG A 192 0.36 -35.51 -10.56
C ARG A 192 0.26 -34.39 -9.50
N SER A 193 0.46 -33.12 -9.87
CA SER A 193 0.20 -31.99 -9.00
C SER A 193 -1.06 -31.24 -9.45
N HIS A 194 -2.22 -31.64 -8.92
CA HIS A 194 -3.52 -30.99 -9.14
C HIS A 194 -3.64 -29.67 -8.37
N ARG A 195 -2.51 -29.08 -7.98
CA ARG A 195 -2.42 -28.08 -6.94
C ARG A 195 -1.18 -27.25 -7.17
N HIS A 196 -1.37 -25.95 -7.33
CA HIS A 196 -0.28 -24.99 -7.49
C HIS A 196 -0.41 -23.86 -6.47
N LEU A 197 0.68 -23.53 -5.79
CA LEU A 197 0.73 -22.39 -4.89
C LEU A 197 1.13 -21.15 -5.69
N ILE A 198 0.21 -20.20 -5.82
CA ILE A 198 0.46 -18.90 -6.44
C ILE A 198 0.64 -17.87 -5.33
N LYS A 199 1.79 -17.20 -5.34
CA LYS A 199 2.04 -16.03 -4.49
C LYS A 199 2.16 -14.81 -5.40
N ALA A 200 1.37 -13.78 -5.14
CA ALA A 200 1.60 -12.47 -5.76
C ALA A 200 2.09 -11.48 -4.72
N GLN A 201 3.02 -10.64 -5.13
CA GLN A 201 3.53 -9.52 -4.35
C GLN A 201 3.44 -8.28 -5.21
N TRP A 202 2.80 -7.24 -4.71
CA TRP A 202 2.70 -5.97 -5.41
C TRP A 202 3.16 -4.80 -4.54
N THR A 203 3.62 -3.77 -5.24
CA THR A 203 3.94 -2.46 -4.67
C THR A 203 3.25 -1.39 -5.50
N ARG A 204 3.42 -0.11 -5.17
CA ARG A 204 2.93 1.01 -6.00
C ARG A 204 3.46 0.99 -7.44
N ASN A 205 4.55 0.27 -7.73
CA ASN A 205 5.28 0.39 -9.01
C ASN A 205 5.38 -0.90 -9.81
N PHE A 206 5.13 -2.06 -9.20
CA PHE A 206 5.27 -3.34 -9.87
C PHE A 206 4.47 -4.44 -9.20
N ILE A 207 4.25 -5.52 -9.95
CA ILE A 207 3.78 -6.81 -9.46
C ILE A 207 4.76 -7.93 -9.83
N MET A 208 4.85 -8.94 -8.97
CA MET A 208 5.61 -10.16 -9.17
C MET A 208 4.79 -11.35 -8.70
N PHE A 209 4.98 -12.49 -9.37
CA PHE A 209 4.37 -13.75 -9.02
C PHE A 209 5.44 -14.82 -8.76
N VAL A 210 5.16 -15.70 -7.80
CA VAL A 210 5.94 -16.90 -7.51
C VAL A 210 5.00 -18.09 -7.51
N VAL A 211 5.31 -19.11 -8.31
CA VAL A 211 4.53 -20.35 -8.38
C VAL A 211 5.33 -21.52 -7.81
N ASP A 212 4.69 -22.28 -6.94
CA ASP A 212 5.24 -23.46 -6.24
C ASP A 212 6.59 -23.18 -5.54
N ASN A 213 6.79 -21.94 -5.08
CA ASN A 213 8.04 -21.44 -4.48
C ASN A 213 9.30 -21.59 -5.35
N THR A 214 9.15 -21.91 -6.63
CA THR A 214 10.29 -22.29 -7.51
C THR A 214 10.32 -21.48 -8.80
N ARG A 215 9.16 -21.05 -9.30
CA ARG A 215 9.02 -20.33 -10.58
C ARG A 215 8.69 -18.87 -10.32
N ILE A 216 9.54 -17.95 -10.73
CA ILE A 216 9.35 -16.50 -10.53
C ILE A 216 8.97 -15.85 -11.86
N PHE A 217 7.85 -15.14 -11.88
CA PHE A 217 7.38 -14.31 -12.99
C PHE A 217 7.40 -12.85 -12.52
N GLY A 218 8.30 -12.04 -13.06
CA GLY A 218 8.88 -10.95 -12.27
C GLY A 218 8.72 -9.53 -12.79
N LYS A 219 8.42 -8.62 -11.83
CA LYS A 219 8.63 -7.16 -11.83
C LYS A 219 8.03 -6.38 -12.99
N TYR A 220 6.85 -6.78 -13.43
CA TYR A 220 6.09 -6.02 -14.41
C TYR A 220 5.74 -4.66 -13.84
N LYS A 221 6.08 -3.58 -14.57
CA LYS A 221 5.98 -2.22 -14.07
C LYS A 221 4.65 -1.61 -14.47
N PHE A 222 4.06 -0.88 -13.53
CA PHE A 222 2.90 -0.05 -13.82
C PHE A 222 3.35 1.18 -14.61
N ALA A 223 2.44 1.71 -15.44
CA ALA A 223 2.70 2.99 -16.10
C ALA A 223 2.78 4.15 -15.09
N TRP A 224 2.05 4.06 -13.97
CA TRP A 224 1.93 5.08 -12.92
C TRP A 224 1.77 4.44 -11.54
N PRO A 225 2.07 5.16 -10.44
CA PRO A 225 1.76 4.70 -9.10
C PRO A 225 0.26 4.43 -8.94
N THR A 226 -0.10 3.26 -8.41
CA THR A 226 -1.49 2.82 -8.30
C THR A 226 -2.02 2.98 -6.88
N ASN A 227 -3.28 3.36 -6.73
CA ASN A 227 -3.94 3.60 -5.43
C ASN A 227 -4.30 2.31 -4.67
N GLY A 228 -4.29 1.16 -5.35
CA GLY A 228 -4.65 -0.12 -4.77
C GLY A 228 -4.82 -1.19 -5.84
N VAL A 229 -5.11 -2.43 -5.44
CA VAL A 229 -5.38 -3.54 -6.36
C VAL A 229 -6.70 -4.21 -6.03
N GLN A 230 -7.58 -4.33 -7.00
CA GLN A 230 -8.72 -5.23 -6.91
C GLN A 230 -8.28 -6.62 -7.35
N VAL A 231 -8.58 -7.64 -6.54
CA VAL A 231 -8.25 -9.03 -6.86
C VAL A 231 -9.52 -9.79 -7.19
N SER A 232 -9.51 -10.45 -8.36
CA SER A 232 -10.61 -11.32 -8.80
C SER A 232 -10.12 -12.73 -9.06
N PHE A 233 -10.91 -13.73 -8.71
CA PHE A 233 -10.68 -15.13 -9.02
C PHE A 233 -11.67 -15.52 -10.12
N GLN A 234 -11.17 -15.98 -11.25
CA GLN A 234 -11.94 -16.20 -12.47
C GLN A 234 -11.82 -17.64 -12.95
N GLY A 235 -12.93 -18.20 -13.41
CA GLY A 235 -12.96 -19.47 -14.13
C GLY A 235 -13.83 -19.33 -15.37
N ALA A 236 -13.35 -19.81 -16.52
CA ALA A 236 -14.09 -19.75 -17.78
C ALA A 236 -13.73 -20.90 -18.71
N GLY A 237 -14.68 -21.27 -19.58
CA GLY A 237 -14.42 -22.10 -20.76
C GLY A 237 -14.43 -21.26 -22.03
N LYS A 238 -13.83 -21.75 -23.12
CA LYS A 238 -13.71 -21.04 -24.41
C LYS A 238 -14.75 -21.47 -25.45
N HIS A 239 -15.14 -22.74 -25.46
CA HIS A 239 -16.01 -23.34 -26.48
C HIS A 239 -17.19 -24.08 -25.87
N PRO A 240 -18.30 -24.28 -26.61
CA PRO A 240 -19.40 -25.12 -26.15
C PRO A 240 -18.90 -26.53 -25.81
N GLY A 241 -19.35 -27.07 -24.68
CA GLY A 241 -18.88 -28.36 -24.17
C GLY A 241 -17.57 -28.30 -23.37
N ASN A 242 -16.91 -27.14 -23.28
CA ASN A 242 -15.82 -26.96 -22.32
C ASN A 242 -16.39 -26.70 -20.92
N ALA A 243 -15.73 -27.28 -19.93
CA ALA A 243 -16.04 -27.12 -18.53
C ALA A 243 -14.81 -26.63 -17.76
N ILE A 244 -15.02 -25.86 -16.69
CA ILE A 244 -13.99 -25.54 -15.70
C ILE A 244 -14.39 -26.15 -14.36
N ASN A 245 -13.42 -26.70 -13.64
CA ASN A 245 -13.59 -27.11 -12.26
C ASN A 245 -12.32 -26.77 -11.47
N ALA A 246 -12.25 -25.54 -11.00
CA ALA A 246 -11.09 -25.03 -10.28
C ALA A 246 -11.51 -24.45 -8.93
N LYS A 247 -10.67 -24.71 -7.93
CA LYS A 247 -10.85 -24.26 -6.55
C LYS A 247 -9.62 -23.47 -6.13
N PHE A 248 -9.81 -22.22 -5.72
CA PHE A 248 -8.79 -21.43 -5.06
C PHE A 248 -8.97 -21.58 -3.55
N THR A 249 -7.96 -22.13 -2.88
CA THR A 249 -7.95 -22.38 -1.44
C THR A 249 -6.81 -21.61 -0.78
N ASN A 250 -6.78 -21.58 0.55
CA ASN A 250 -5.72 -20.94 1.34
C ASN A 250 -5.46 -19.49 0.92
N ILE A 251 -6.54 -18.79 0.51
CA ILE A 251 -6.46 -17.40 0.09
C ILE A 251 -6.16 -16.56 1.32
N ASN A 252 -4.91 -16.10 1.41
CA ASN A 252 -4.43 -15.28 2.51
C ASN A 252 -3.76 -14.05 1.91
N TYR A 253 -4.32 -12.86 2.17
CA TYR A 253 -3.64 -11.61 1.85
C TYR A 253 -3.11 -10.92 3.10
N THR A 254 -1.99 -10.23 2.92
CA THR A 254 -1.50 -9.25 3.88
C THR A 254 -1.51 -7.89 3.22
N ALA A 255 -2.49 -7.07 3.60
CA ALA A 255 -2.45 -5.63 3.31
C ALA A 255 -1.41 -5.00 4.25
N GLY A 256 -0.47 -4.23 3.72
CA GLY A 256 0.60 -3.60 4.51
C GLY A 256 1.70 -4.55 5.01
N GLY A 257 1.43 -5.86 5.14
CA GLY A 257 2.41 -6.89 5.49
C GLY A 257 3.23 -7.37 4.30
N VAL A 258 3.93 -6.48 3.60
CA VAL A 258 5.14 -6.91 2.88
C VAL A 258 6.15 -7.18 3.99
N THR A 259 6.72 -8.39 4.07
CA THR A 259 7.89 -8.67 4.93
C THR A 259 8.81 -7.46 4.87
N GLY A 260 9.02 -6.82 6.03
CA GLY A 260 9.65 -5.50 6.13
C GLY A 260 10.79 -5.42 5.13
N ARG A 261 10.65 -4.53 4.15
CA ARG A 261 11.68 -4.32 3.13
C ARG A 261 12.99 -4.19 3.88
N ALA A 262 14.00 -5.00 3.53
CA ALA A 262 15.30 -4.91 4.19
C ALA A 262 15.73 -3.44 4.21
N VAL A 263 15.81 -2.86 5.41
CA VAL A 263 16.08 -1.43 5.55
C VAL A 263 17.55 -1.24 5.29
N PHE A 264 17.86 -0.61 4.17
CA PHE A 264 19.22 -0.26 3.83
C PHE A 264 19.64 0.98 4.64
N ILE A 265 20.63 0.80 5.51
CA ILE A 265 21.30 1.87 6.23
C ILE A 265 22.58 2.18 5.45
N PRO A 266 22.77 3.42 4.98
CA PRO A 266 24.01 3.82 4.31
C PRO A 266 25.22 3.68 5.23
N ASP A 267 26.37 3.34 4.65
CA ASP A 267 27.64 3.38 5.37
C ASP A 267 27.98 4.82 5.81
N GLY A 268 28.76 4.93 6.89
CA GLY A 268 29.16 6.23 7.45
C GLY A 268 28.11 6.83 8.39
N LYS A 269 28.27 8.12 8.70
CA LYS A 269 27.41 8.83 9.66
C LYS A 269 26.35 9.67 8.96
N PRO A 270 25.15 9.81 9.55
CA PRO A 270 24.18 10.74 9.02
C PRO A 270 24.65 12.19 9.18
N TYR A 271 24.27 13.03 8.23
CA TYR A 271 24.51 14.47 8.24
C TYR A 271 23.49 15.20 9.13
N ALA A 272 22.27 14.68 9.24
CA ALA A 272 21.22 15.23 10.08
C ALA A 272 20.44 14.11 10.81
N SER A 273 20.03 14.38 12.04
CA SER A 273 19.21 13.48 12.86
C SER A 273 18.19 14.26 13.69
N ILE A 274 16.93 13.86 13.68
CA ILE A 274 15.90 14.33 14.61
C ILE A 274 15.28 13.13 15.30
N SER A 275 15.15 13.18 16.62
CA SER A 275 14.48 12.14 17.40
C SER A 275 13.56 12.74 18.45
N ALA A 276 12.51 12.01 18.80
CA ALA A 276 11.59 12.34 19.89
C ALA A 276 10.98 11.07 20.46
N ASP A 277 10.69 11.09 21.75
CA ASP A 277 9.71 10.20 22.36
C ASP A 277 8.33 10.78 22.05
N MET A 278 7.62 10.15 21.12
CA MET A 278 6.37 10.70 20.59
C MET A 278 5.17 9.81 20.87
N MET A 279 4.03 10.45 21.06
CA MET A 279 2.72 9.81 21.13
C MET A 279 1.74 10.62 20.27
N SER A 280 0.91 9.93 19.49
CA SER A 280 -0.18 10.56 18.74
C SER A 280 -1.51 10.08 19.32
N ASN A 281 -2.28 10.97 19.91
CA ASN A 281 -3.60 10.69 20.45
C ASN A 281 -4.60 11.73 19.93
N GLY A 282 -5.89 11.46 20.11
CA GLY A 282 -6.94 12.28 19.53
C GLY A 282 -8.24 11.52 19.33
N TRP A 283 -9.20 12.16 18.68
CA TRP A 283 -10.44 11.54 18.23
C TRP A 283 -11.00 12.24 17.00
N GLY A 284 -11.89 11.56 16.29
CA GLY A 284 -12.47 12.04 15.04
C GLY A 284 -12.02 11.20 13.85
N THR A 285 -12.01 11.81 12.67
CA THR A 285 -11.71 11.17 11.40
C THR A 285 -10.23 11.02 11.09
N GLY A 286 -9.37 11.89 11.61
CA GLY A 286 -7.93 11.64 11.59
C GLY A 286 -7.11 12.60 12.45
N PHE A 287 -5.98 12.11 12.94
CA PHE A 287 -4.98 12.89 13.67
C PHE A 287 -3.59 12.27 13.51
N SER A 288 -2.54 13.07 13.64
CA SER A 288 -1.15 12.61 13.49
C SER A 288 -0.15 13.41 14.30
N ALA A 289 1.01 12.80 14.53
CA ALA A 289 2.19 13.39 15.14
C ALA A 289 3.43 13.04 14.32
N TYR A 290 4.19 14.04 13.87
CA TYR A 290 5.35 13.88 13.00
C TYR A 290 6.59 14.58 13.54
N ILE A 291 7.75 13.98 13.32
CA ILE A 291 9.03 14.69 13.31
C ILE A 291 9.54 14.73 11.87
N LYS A 292 10.15 15.86 11.46
CA LYS A 292 10.58 16.03 10.08
C LYS A 292 11.78 16.94 9.91
N PHE A 293 12.51 16.70 8.83
CA PHE A 293 13.40 17.66 8.21
C PHE A 293 12.77 18.23 6.96
N HIS A 294 12.97 19.51 6.69
CA HIS A 294 12.70 20.09 5.38
C HIS A 294 13.75 21.13 5.01
N ASP A 295 13.79 21.49 3.74
CA ASP A 295 14.55 22.63 3.26
C ASP A 295 13.65 23.80 2.85
N GLY A 296 14.27 24.89 2.41
CA GLY A 296 13.57 26.06 1.86
C GLY A 296 13.12 25.89 0.40
N TYR A 297 13.30 24.69 -0.18
CA TYR A 297 13.04 24.39 -1.59
C TYR A 297 11.91 23.37 -1.79
N GLY A 298 11.11 23.12 -0.75
CA GLY A 298 9.94 22.25 -0.83
C GLY A 298 10.27 20.75 -0.81
N SER A 299 11.45 20.37 -0.30
CA SER A 299 11.77 18.97 -0.02
C SER A 299 11.75 18.69 1.48
N ALA A 300 11.25 17.52 1.86
CA ALA A 300 11.10 17.11 3.25
C ALA A 300 11.21 15.59 3.43
N ILE A 301 11.56 15.17 4.64
CA ILE A 301 11.48 13.79 5.10
C ILE A 301 10.86 13.77 6.48
N SER A 302 9.94 12.84 6.74
CA SER A 302 9.24 12.74 8.01
C SER A 302 9.06 11.30 8.46
N GLY A 303 8.97 11.14 9.77
CA GLY A 303 8.55 9.91 10.44
C GLY A 303 7.57 10.26 11.54
N GLY A 304 6.54 9.44 11.73
CA GLY A 304 5.58 9.69 12.79
C GLY A 304 4.41 8.73 12.81
N ILE A 305 3.44 9.02 13.67
CA ILE A 305 2.27 8.18 13.88
C ILE A 305 1.04 8.91 13.35
N GLN A 306 0.20 8.19 12.60
CA GLN A 306 -1.06 8.72 12.08
C GLN A 306 -2.19 7.73 12.33
N THR A 307 -3.35 8.29 12.65
CA THR A 307 -4.63 7.59 12.71
C THR A 307 -5.56 8.24 11.70
N ALA A 308 -6.13 7.49 10.77
CA ALA A 308 -7.03 8.04 9.74
C ALA A 308 -8.14 7.04 9.38
N LEU A 309 -9.39 7.37 9.72
CA LEU A 309 -10.56 6.53 9.45
C LEU A 309 -10.79 6.32 7.96
N THR A 310 -10.48 7.32 7.14
CA THR A 310 -10.64 7.29 5.69
C THR A 310 -9.50 6.55 4.97
N ALA A 311 -8.37 6.31 5.65
CA ALA A 311 -7.25 5.58 5.07
C ALA A 311 -7.48 4.07 5.19
N HIS A 312 -7.57 3.40 4.04
CA HIS A 312 -7.75 1.95 3.94
C HIS A 312 -6.64 1.16 4.66
N GLU A 313 -5.43 1.70 4.76
CA GLU A 313 -4.32 1.03 5.44
C GLU A 313 -4.50 0.99 6.96
N THR A 314 -5.16 1.99 7.53
CA THR A 314 -5.24 2.14 9.00
C THR A 314 -6.61 1.81 9.57
N TRP A 315 -7.70 2.04 8.81
CA TRP A 315 -9.08 1.91 9.30
C TRP A 315 -9.29 2.62 10.65
N GLY A 316 -8.67 3.79 10.83
CA GLY A 316 -8.72 4.55 12.08
C GLY A 316 -7.91 3.95 13.23
N ARG A 317 -6.93 3.08 12.95
CA ARG A 317 -5.93 2.61 13.92
C ARG A 317 -4.63 3.41 13.76
N PRO A 318 -3.83 3.57 14.82
CA PRO A 318 -2.55 4.24 14.71
C PRO A 318 -1.57 3.39 13.88
N TYR A 319 -0.86 4.06 12.98
CA TYR A 319 0.16 3.47 12.12
C TYR A 319 1.41 4.33 12.11
N LEU A 320 2.57 3.69 12.06
CA LEU A 320 3.82 4.38 11.77
C LEU A 320 3.86 4.71 10.28
N ILE A 321 4.11 5.97 9.97
CA ILE A 321 4.20 6.52 8.62
C ILE A 321 5.62 7.02 8.35
N SER A 322 6.07 6.81 7.13
CA SER A 322 7.21 7.53 6.57
C SER A 322 6.74 8.46 5.47
N GLY A 323 7.10 9.74 5.54
CA GLY A 323 6.76 10.73 4.52
C GLY A 323 7.99 11.31 3.84
N ARG A 324 7.83 11.68 2.58
CA ARG A 324 8.80 12.39 1.76
C ARG A 324 8.07 13.46 0.96
N MET A 325 8.63 14.66 0.92
CA MET A 325 8.32 15.64 -0.10
C MET A 325 9.56 15.84 -0.96
N GLN A 326 9.41 15.82 -2.29
CA GLN A 326 10.50 16.13 -3.22
C GLN A 326 10.00 17.17 -4.21
N ASP A 327 10.58 18.36 -4.16
CA ASP A 327 10.22 19.49 -5.03
C ASP A 327 8.69 19.76 -5.06
N GLY A 328 8.06 19.71 -3.88
CA GLY A 328 6.63 19.94 -3.69
C GLY A 328 5.72 18.72 -3.88
N ILE A 329 6.25 17.58 -4.32
CA ILE A 329 5.47 16.34 -4.51
C ILE A 329 5.56 15.49 -3.25
N PHE A 330 4.43 15.16 -2.65
CA PHE A 330 4.34 14.38 -1.41
C PHE A 330 4.11 12.88 -1.69
N ASP A 331 4.94 12.05 -1.08
CA ASP A 331 4.84 10.60 -1.04
C ASP A 331 4.89 10.13 0.41
N TYR A 332 4.07 9.15 0.78
CA TYR A 332 4.16 8.52 2.09
C TYR A 332 3.82 7.04 2.05
N ASP A 333 4.32 6.32 3.05
CA ASP A 333 4.11 4.89 3.24
C ASP A 333 3.63 4.59 4.66
N TYR A 334 2.59 3.76 4.77
CA TYR A 334 2.21 3.06 5.99
C TYR A 334 3.21 1.92 6.22
N ILE A 335 4.03 2.03 7.27
CA ILE A 335 5.14 1.11 7.54
C ILE A 335 4.64 -0.11 8.30
N GLN A 336 4.05 0.11 9.47
CA GLN A 336 3.57 -0.93 10.37
C GLN A 336 2.56 -0.36 11.37
N PRO A 337 1.68 -1.21 11.95
CA PRO A 337 0.82 -0.79 13.05
C PRO A 337 1.62 -0.15 14.18
N ALA A 338 1.05 0.89 14.77
CA ALA A 338 1.53 1.50 16.00
C ALA A 338 0.47 1.33 17.10
N ASP A 339 0.70 1.93 18.26
CA ASP A 339 -0.32 2.09 19.29
C ASP A 339 -0.32 3.53 19.83
N TYR A 340 -1.14 3.79 20.85
CA TYR A 340 -1.28 5.12 21.45
C TYR A 340 -0.30 5.35 22.61
N ARG A 341 0.73 4.53 22.76
CA ARG A 341 1.80 4.73 23.75
C ARG A 341 2.90 5.60 23.17
N THR A 342 3.80 6.00 24.04
CA THR A 342 5.02 6.70 23.64
C THR A 342 5.97 5.74 22.93
N HIS A 343 6.46 6.19 21.77
CA HIS A 343 7.48 5.50 20.98
C HIS A 343 8.66 6.42 20.71
N ASN A 344 9.88 5.89 20.74
CA ASN A 344 11.03 6.65 20.29
C ASN A 344 11.11 6.60 18.76
N VAL A 345 10.84 7.72 18.10
CA VAL A 345 10.95 7.85 16.65
C VAL A 345 12.16 8.70 16.32
N ARG A 346 12.97 8.24 15.36
CA ARG A 346 14.15 8.96 14.88
C ARG A 346 14.22 8.94 13.35
N VAL A 347 14.52 10.08 12.77
CA VAL A 347 14.79 10.26 11.34
C VAL A 347 16.24 10.70 11.17
N GLU A 348 17.00 9.95 10.38
CA GLU A 348 18.40 10.24 10.05
C GLU A 348 18.57 10.39 8.54
N TRP A 349 19.43 11.30 8.09
CA TRP A 349 19.68 11.58 6.67
C TRP A 349 21.17 11.64 6.33
N TRP A 350 21.58 10.88 5.33
CA TRP A 350 22.92 10.84 4.76
C TRP A 350 22.95 11.70 3.50
N LYS A 351 23.53 12.90 3.62
CA LYS A 351 23.60 13.90 2.55
C LYS A 351 24.24 13.37 1.28
N ASP A 352 25.36 12.67 1.39
CA ASP A 352 26.16 12.24 0.23
C ASP A 352 25.49 11.13 -0.58
N SER A 353 24.82 10.19 0.09
CA SER A 353 24.09 9.11 -0.58
C SER A 353 22.64 9.48 -0.92
N GLY A 354 22.12 10.57 -0.33
CA GLY A 354 20.74 11.03 -0.46
C GLY A 354 19.71 10.08 0.17
N TRP A 355 20.10 9.31 1.18
CA TRP A 355 19.22 8.35 1.85
C TRP A 355 18.80 8.85 3.23
N ALA A 356 17.54 8.64 3.57
CA ALA A 356 17.02 8.81 4.92
C ALA A 356 16.58 7.46 5.49
N VAL A 357 16.75 7.28 6.79
CA VAL A 357 16.33 6.09 7.54
C VAL A 357 15.44 6.53 8.70
N ILE A 358 14.34 5.82 8.89
CA ILE A 358 13.41 6.00 10.00
C ILE A 358 13.60 4.83 10.95
N TRP A 359 13.74 5.17 12.22
CA TRP A 359 13.91 4.25 13.32
C TRP A 359 12.71 4.35 14.27
N LEU A 360 12.27 3.20 14.76
CA LEU A 360 11.29 3.08 15.82
C LEU A 360 11.90 2.24 16.94
N ASP A 361 11.92 2.76 18.16
CA ASP A 361 12.40 2.07 19.36
C ASP A 361 13.79 1.44 19.15
N GLY A 362 14.68 2.19 18.50
CA GLY A 362 16.05 1.79 18.18
C GLY A 362 16.21 0.84 16.98
N LYS A 363 15.13 0.45 16.29
CA LYS A 363 15.18 -0.45 15.13
C LYS A 363 14.89 0.31 13.82
N PRO A 364 15.64 0.06 12.74
CA PRO A 364 15.37 0.67 11.45
C PRO A 364 14.12 0.02 10.85
N VAL A 365 13.13 0.82 10.46
CA VAL A 365 11.82 0.33 10.00
C VAL A 365 11.46 0.79 8.59
N ALA A 366 12.06 1.89 8.11
CA ALA A 366 11.91 2.34 6.74
C ALA A 366 13.13 3.12 6.27
N ASN A 367 13.31 3.20 4.96
CA ASN A 367 14.28 4.07 4.32
C ASN A 367 13.77 4.60 2.98
N MET A 368 14.24 5.78 2.60
CA MET A 368 13.82 6.48 1.38
C MET A 368 14.96 7.33 0.82
N ARG A 369 14.88 7.65 -0.48
CA ARG A 369 15.78 8.65 -1.06
C ARG A 369 15.15 10.03 -0.97
N ALA A 370 15.92 11.02 -0.51
CA ALA A 370 15.53 12.42 -0.46
C ALA A 370 16.73 13.33 -0.72
N HIS A 371 16.49 14.40 -1.49
CA HIS A 371 17.51 15.37 -1.87
C HIS A 371 17.21 16.72 -1.24
N LEU A 372 17.57 16.87 0.04
CA LEU A 372 17.49 18.15 0.74
C LEU A 372 18.67 19.06 0.35
N LYS A 373 18.42 20.36 0.20
CA LYS A 373 19.43 21.34 -0.24
C LYS A 373 19.40 22.61 0.60
N GLY A 374 20.55 23.26 0.72
CA GLY A 374 20.67 24.52 1.45
C GLY A 374 20.50 24.35 2.97
N ARG A 375 19.87 25.34 3.61
CA ARG A 375 19.59 25.35 5.05
C ARG A 375 18.50 24.33 5.37
N LEU A 376 18.76 23.48 6.36
CA LEU A 376 17.76 22.54 6.87
C LEU A 376 16.95 23.16 8.02
N TYR A 377 15.73 22.68 8.15
CA TYR A 377 14.80 22.99 9.23
C TYR A 377 14.40 21.68 9.89
N ALA A 378 14.41 21.65 11.22
CA ALA A 378 13.93 20.54 12.03
C ALA A 378 12.60 20.94 12.65
N SER A 379 11.60 20.06 12.62
CA SER A 379 10.28 20.39 13.17
C SER A 379 9.56 19.19 13.74
N VAL A 380 8.67 19.49 14.68
CA VAL A 380 7.61 18.61 15.17
C VAL A 380 6.25 19.16 14.72
N GLU A 381 5.30 18.29 14.45
CA GLU A 381 4.02 18.66 13.86
C GLU A 381 2.89 17.77 14.38
N GLY A 382 1.77 18.40 14.75
CA GLY A 382 0.55 17.71 15.15
C GLY A 382 -0.61 18.20 14.29
N ASN A 383 -1.31 17.27 13.65
CA ASN A 383 -2.38 17.58 12.70
C ASN A 383 -3.68 16.86 13.06
N ALA A 384 -4.78 17.43 12.59
CA ALA A 384 -6.12 16.86 12.62
C ALA A 384 -6.70 16.90 11.20
N ALA A 385 -7.49 15.91 10.78
CA ALA A 385 -7.88 15.80 9.37
C ALA A 385 -8.96 16.81 8.96
N HIS A 386 -10.01 16.94 9.79
CA HIS A 386 -11.20 17.74 9.45
C HIS A 386 -11.71 18.58 10.64
N ASN A 387 -12.62 19.51 10.36
CA ASN A 387 -13.33 20.24 11.43
C ASN A 387 -13.99 19.26 12.42
N GLY A 388 -13.79 19.50 13.72
CA GLY A 388 -14.28 18.65 14.81
C GLY A 388 -13.31 17.56 15.25
N ASP A 389 -12.30 17.24 14.44
CA ASP A 389 -11.24 16.31 14.83
C ASP A 389 -10.35 16.93 15.91
N VAL A 390 -9.89 16.11 16.82
CA VAL A 390 -9.04 16.51 17.94
C VAL A 390 -7.72 15.79 17.83
N VAL A 391 -6.64 16.57 17.90
CA VAL A 391 -5.28 16.07 18.01
C VAL A 391 -4.76 16.37 19.41
N HIS A 392 -4.01 15.40 19.93
CA HIS A 392 -3.14 15.54 21.08
C HIS A 392 -1.84 14.79 20.77
N ALA A 393 -0.90 15.51 20.16
CA ALA A 393 0.42 15.04 19.82
C ALA A 393 1.42 15.49 20.88
N TYR A 394 2.16 14.51 21.40
CA TYR A 394 3.14 14.70 22.45
C TYR A 394 4.53 14.39 21.91
N PHE A 395 5.50 15.23 22.23
CA PHE A 395 6.90 15.06 21.86
C PHE A 395 7.77 15.40 23.06
N ASP A 396 8.52 14.43 23.56
CA ASP A 396 9.49 14.63 24.63
C ASP A 396 10.89 14.24 24.17
N HIS A 397 11.90 14.72 24.89
CA HIS A 397 13.32 14.53 24.58
C HIS A 397 13.65 14.85 23.10
N VAL A 398 13.04 15.90 22.54
CA VAL A 398 13.28 16.26 21.15
C VAL A 398 14.74 16.69 20.97
N GLU A 399 15.47 15.92 20.16
CA GLU A 399 16.85 16.21 19.81
C GLU A 399 17.00 16.33 18.30
N ALA A 400 17.39 17.52 17.82
CA ALA A 400 17.77 17.75 16.43
C ALA A 400 19.27 18.08 16.33
N ARG A 401 19.93 17.47 15.35
CA ARG A 401 21.37 17.65 15.05
C ARG A 401 21.57 17.74 13.54
N VAL A 402 22.53 18.55 13.12
CA VAL A 402 22.85 18.77 11.70
C VAL A 402 24.31 19.20 11.55
N GLY A 403 24.96 18.76 10.49
CA GLY A 403 26.35 19.10 10.18
C GLY A 403 27.37 18.47 11.13
N TYR A 404 28.62 18.45 10.69
CA TYR A 404 29.75 17.90 11.45
C TYR A 404 30.52 19.03 12.14
N LYS A 405 31.11 18.76 13.30
CA LYS A 405 31.72 19.76 14.19
C LYS A 405 32.86 20.55 13.53
N GLU A 406 33.56 19.97 12.57
CA GLU A 406 34.61 20.64 11.79
C GLU A 406 34.09 21.73 10.83
N THR A 407 32.78 21.73 10.52
CA THR A 407 32.15 22.76 9.69
C THR A 407 31.60 23.89 10.56
N ARG A 408 31.77 25.14 10.13
CA ARG A 408 31.23 26.32 10.86
C ARG A 408 29.69 26.39 10.89
N ASP A 409 29.02 25.47 10.21
CA ASP A 409 27.59 25.53 9.87
C ASP A 409 26.82 24.34 10.48
N CYS A 410 27.28 23.85 11.63
CA CYS A 410 26.66 22.73 12.34
C CYS A 410 25.74 23.20 13.48
N GLY A 411 24.73 22.38 13.77
CA GLY A 411 23.72 22.61 14.78
C GLY A 411 22.52 23.44 14.30
N PHE A 412 21.46 23.36 15.10
CA PHE A 412 20.25 24.17 14.97
C PHE A 412 20.27 25.31 15.98
N PHE A 413 19.54 26.39 15.67
CA PHE A 413 19.28 27.44 16.65
C PHE A 413 18.51 26.87 17.86
N PRO A 414 18.76 27.35 19.09
CA PRO A 414 18.10 26.84 20.28
C PRO A 414 16.64 27.31 20.39
N LEU A 415 16.23 28.29 19.59
CA LEU A 415 14.89 28.83 19.55
C LEU A 415 14.00 28.00 18.62
N TRP A 416 12.75 27.84 19.03
CA TRP A 416 11.72 27.16 18.28
C TRP A 416 10.55 28.09 18.03
N ASP A 417 10.19 28.28 16.76
CA ASP A 417 9.05 29.08 16.34
C ASP A 417 7.85 28.19 16.00
N SER A 418 6.65 28.67 16.29
CA SER A 418 5.41 27.93 16.05
C SER A 418 4.53 28.58 15.00
N VAL A 419 4.02 27.78 14.07
CA VAL A 419 2.91 28.11 13.19
C VAL A 419 1.69 27.34 13.65
N LYS A 420 0.55 28.02 13.82
CA LYS A 420 -0.69 27.47 14.39
C LYS A 420 -1.85 27.75 13.43
N ASN A 421 -2.61 26.73 13.06
CA ASN A 421 -3.75 26.89 12.16
C ASN A 421 -4.99 26.19 12.70
N TYR A 422 -6.16 26.72 12.33
CA TYR A 422 -7.46 26.06 12.50
C TYR A 422 -7.75 25.54 13.91
N GLY A 423 -7.45 26.33 14.95
CA GLY A 423 -7.77 25.98 16.34
C GLY A 423 -6.77 25.03 17.03
N ILE A 424 -5.72 24.58 16.33
CA ILE A 424 -4.65 23.75 16.90
C ILE A 424 -3.55 24.63 17.49
N ASN A 425 -3.18 24.36 18.73
CA ASN A 425 -2.23 25.13 19.52
C ASN A 425 -0.96 24.32 19.82
N THR A 426 0.07 25.02 20.26
CA THR A 426 1.34 24.45 20.70
C THR A 426 1.71 24.97 22.08
N VAL A 427 2.27 24.10 22.90
CA VAL A 427 2.93 24.40 24.18
C VAL A 427 4.36 23.88 24.10
N TRP A 428 5.31 24.69 24.58
CA TRP A 428 6.73 24.36 24.65
C TRP A 428 7.28 24.81 25.99
N ASP A 429 8.04 23.94 26.67
CA ASP A 429 8.58 24.19 28.01
C ASP A 429 10.02 24.76 28.02
N GLY A 430 10.63 24.93 26.84
CA GLY A 430 12.02 25.36 26.69
C GLY A 430 13.07 24.25 26.76
N LYS A 431 12.68 23.00 27.02
CA LYS A 431 13.59 21.86 27.30
C LYS A 431 13.45 20.70 26.30
N GLY A 432 12.81 20.95 25.16
CA GLY A 432 12.61 19.94 24.11
C GLY A 432 11.36 19.10 24.33
N HIS A 433 10.44 19.55 25.19
CA HIS A 433 9.10 19.00 25.31
C HIS A 433 8.10 19.90 24.57
N PHE A 434 7.32 19.30 23.67
CA PHE A 434 6.29 19.97 22.90
C PHE A 434 4.96 19.21 23.02
N GLU A 435 3.89 19.95 23.24
CA GLU A 435 2.53 19.45 23.10
C GLU A 435 1.82 20.22 22.01
N ILE A 436 1.24 19.49 21.06
CA ILE A 436 0.44 20.06 19.99
C ILE A 436 -0.98 19.50 20.15
N HIS A 437 -1.91 20.38 20.48
CA HIS A 437 -3.25 19.96 20.84
C HIS A 437 -4.31 20.96 20.38
N GLY A 438 -5.53 20.46 20.22
CA GLY A 438 -6.69 21.29 19.94
C GLY A 438 -7.74 20.55 19.14
N THR A 439 -8.86 21.22 18.93
CA THR A 439 -9.91 20.79 18.02
C THR A 439 -9.79 21.58 16.73
N ALA A 440 -9.72 20.90 15.60
CA ALA A 440 -9.72 21.52 14.29
C ALA A 440 -11.03 22.29 14.08
N GLN A 441 -10.91 23.58 13.77
CA GLN A 441 -12.04 24.49 13.58
C GLN A 441 -11.72 25.51 12.49
N GLY A 442 -12.71 25.83 11.67
CA GLY A 442 -12.58 26.81 10.59
C GLY A 442 -11.81 26.31 9.36
N VAL A 443 -11.61 25.00 9.22
CA VAL A 443 -11.10 24.39 7.98
C VAL A 443 -12.12 24.67 6.86
N PRO A 444 -11.72 25.25 5.71
CA PRO A 444 -12.63 25.52 4.61
C PRO A 444 -13.26 24.24 4.05
N ASP A 445 -14.49 24.34 3.52
CA ASP A 445 -15.17 23.20 2.92
C ASP A 445 -14.36 22.59 1.77
N GLY A 446 -14.31 21.26 1.71
CA GLY A 446 -13.51 20.52 0.74
C GLY A 446 -11.99 20.60 0.96
N LYS A 447 -11.55 21.16 2.09
CA LYS A 447 -10.15 21.11 2.55
C LYS A 447 -10.02 20.19 3.76
N ASP A 448 -8.80 19.72 3.93
CA ASP A 448 -8.34 18.78 4.95
C ASP A 448 -6.83 18.88 5.10
N TRP A 449 -6.26 18.06 5.97
CA TRP A 449 -4.81 17.98 6.18
C TRP A 449 -3.98 17.58 4.95
N ASP A 450 -4.59 17.03 3.90
CA ASP A 450 -3.90 16.59 2.67
C ASP A 450 -3.78 17.76 1.69
N THR A 451 -4.64 18.78 1.85
CA THR A 451 -4.76 19.93 0.94
C THR A 451 -4.42 21.27 1.60
N THR A 452 -4.40 21.34 2.93
CA THR A 452 -3.98 22.51 3.71
C THR A 452 -3.41 22.07 5.07
N LEU A 453 -2.58 22.89 5.70
CA LEU A 453 -2.05 22.58 7.03
C LEU A 453 -3.16 22.75 8.09
N VAL A 454 -3.83 21.65 8.43
CA VAL A 454 -4.77 21.57 9.56
C VAL A 454 -4.04 21.08 10.79
N GLY A 455 -3.28 21.98 11.40
CA GLY A 455 -2.43 21.61 12.52
C GLY A 455 -1.55 22.75 13.00
N ALA A 456 -0.58 22.37 13.82
CA ALA A 456 0.49 23.26 14.22
C ALA A 456 1.85 22.60 14.04
N VAL A 457 2.84 23.44 13.73
CA VAL A 457 4.22 23.03 13.48
C VAL A 457 5.11 23.87 14.37
N VAL A 458 6.03 23.23 15.08
CA VAL A 458 7.08 23.90 15.85
C VAL A 458 8.41 23.57 15.20
N MET A 459 9.19 24.58 14.84
CA MET A 459 10.40 24.41 14.02
C MET A 459 11.60 25.23 14.50
N THR A 460 12.79 24.72 14.20
CA THR A 460 14.07 25.43 14.30
C THR A 460 14.85 25.28 12.99
N TRP A 461 15.85 26.13 12.76
CA TRP A 461 16.64 26.17 11.53
C TRP A 461 18.14 25.99 11.78
N GLN A 462 18.83 25.47 10.77
CA GLN A 462 20.27 25.26 10.80
C GLN A 462 21.02 26.60 10.71
N TYR A 463 22.14 26.71 11.44
CA TYR A 463 23.10 27.79 11.25
C TYR A 463 23.66 27.85 9.81
N GLN A 464 23.75 29.04 9.24
CA GLN A 464 24.39 29.30 7.94
C GLN A 464 25.87 29.67 8.11
N PRO A 465 26.67 29.50 7.04
CA PRO A 465 28.03 30.01 7.02
C PRO A 465 28.06 31.52 7.28
N GLY A 466 28.74 31.89 8.37
CA GLY A 466 28.87 33.27 8.84
C GLY A 466 28.02 33.59 10.08
N GLU A 467 27.04 32.75 10.42
CA GLU A 467 26.35 32.84 11.71
C GLU A 467 27.24 32.24 12.80
N LYS A 468 27.34 32.90 13.96
CA LYS A 468 28.05 32.32 15.11
C LYS A 468 27.15 31.25 15.73
N ALA A 469 27.50 29.98 15.54
CA ALA A 469 26.86 28.88 16.25
C ALA A 469 26.96 29.10 17.77
N ASP A 470 25.87 28.81 18.48
CA ASP A 470 25.86 28.80 19.96
C ASP A 470 26.92 27.80 20.47
N ALA A 471 27.55 28.08 21.61
CA ALA A 471 28.48 27.15 22.24
C ALA A 471 27.83 25.77 22.55
N ASN A 472 26.50 25.74 22.68
CA ASN A 472 25.68 24.56 22.91
C ASN A 472 25.10 23.97 21.62
N ALA A 473 25.50 24.44 20.44
CA ALA A 473 25.04 23.90 19.17
C ALA A 473 25.30 22.38 19.11
N LYS A 474 24.22 21.59 19.01
CA LYS A 474 24.29 20.13 18.96
C LYS A 474 24.67 19.69 17.54
N CYS A 475 25.97 19.61 17.28
CA CYS A 475 26.51 19.07 16.03
C CYS A 475 26.53 17.53 16.03
N MET A 476 26.62 16.92 14.85
CA MET A 476 26.87 15.48 14.74
C MET A 476 28.28 15.18 15.26
N LYS A 477 28.43 14.15 16.10
CA LYS A 477 29.73 13.74 16.64
C LYS A 477 30.58 13.09 15.55
N GLU A 478 31.79 13.59 15.34
CA GLU A 478 32.85 12.85 14.65
C GLU A 478 33.26 11.61 15.44
N SER A 479 33.90 10.65 14.76
CA SER A 479 34.33 9.37 15.34
C SER A 479 35.67 9.52 16.00
#